data_AF-A0A0Q0ZT42-F1
#
_entry.id   AF-A0A0Q0ZT42-F1
#
_cell.length_a   1.000
_cell.length_b   1.000
_cell.length_c   1.000
_cell.angle_alpha   90.00
_cell.angle_beta   90.00
_cell.angle_gamma   90.00
#
_symmetry.space_group_name_H-M   'P 1'
#
loop_
_entity.id
_entity.type
_entity.pdbx_description
1 polymer ?
#
loop_
_entity_poly.entity_id
_entity_poly.type
_entity_poly.pdbx_seq_one_letter_code
_entity_poly.pdbx_strand_id
1 'polypeptide(L)'
;MDWILFVLIGFATSFVGTLAGGGGLISMPVLLTLGVPIHQAISSAKFSNTISSFSSFFVLFRQQNIRGKQLLLIIPISLGGGATGGAIASLLSERTMTIIAVMLLLFALCLQLFKKKPKSAATAPALPKIFYPILYGISVYDGMFGPGQATMLMYAYLRAGMDYLSAMALTRFQTFISCFGAMASYLYSGLMNWHIAPFLAMGSLIGAQVSVRVAQKLKQNQLRLILHTITFLLIVQLLFGLVSGRH
;
A
#
# COMPACT_ATOMS: atom_id res chain seq x y z
N MET A 1 -22.56 10.83 11.22
CA MET A 1 -22.77 9.68 10.31
C MET A 1 -21.49 9.28 9.58
N ASP A 2 -20.40 10.03 9.74
CA ASP A 2 -19.19 9.94 8.90
C ASP A 2 -18.21 8.86 9.36
N TRP A 3 -18.24 8.49 10.65
CA TRP A 3 -17.34 7.48 11.22
C TRP A 3 -17.56 6.08 10.64
N ILE A 4 -18.82 5.70 10.43
CA ILE A 4 -19.19 4.40 9.83
C ILE A 4 -18.69 4.35 8.38
N LEU A 5 -18.81 5.46 7.64
CA LEU A 5 -18.32 5.57 6.27
C LEU A 5 -16.79 5.36 6.23
N PHE A 6 -16.02 6.01 7.11
CA PHE A 6 -14.56 5.79 7.16
C PHE A 6 -14.18 4.36 7.54
N VAL A 7 -14.93 3.69 8.41
CA VAL A 7 -14.74 2.26 8.71
C VAL A 7 -15.01 1.41 7.47
N LEU A 8 -16.10 1.65 6.73
CA LEU A 8 -16.41 0.91 5.52
C LEU A 8 -15.39 1.14 4.40
N ILE A 9 -14.94 2.38 4.21
CA ILE A 9 -13.87 2.73 3.28
C ILE A 9 -12.57 2.01 3.69
N GLY A 10 -12.20 2.06 4.96
CA GLY A 10 -11.02 1.37 5.48
C GLY A 10 -11.10 -0.14 5.23
N PHE A 11 -12.25 -0.75 5.50
CA PHE A 11 -12.48 -2.16 5.24
C PHE A 11 -12.31 -2.50 3.76
N ALA A 12 -13.03 -1.82 2.87
CA ALA A 12 -13.01 -2.11 1.44
C ALA A 12 -11.62 -1.89 0.83
N THR A 13 -11.00 -0.74 1.14
CA THR A 13 -9.69 -0.36 0.61
C THR A 13 -8.59 -1.31 1.10
N SER A 14 -8.58 -1.68 2.39
CA SER A 14 -7.58 -2.58 2.95
C SER A 14 -7.81 -4.04 2.55
N PHE A 15 -9.06 -4.47 2.39
CA PHE A 15 -9.39 -5.79 1.85
C PHE A 15 -8.82 -5.93 0.43
N VAL A 16 -9.14 -4.99 -0.45
CA VAL A 16 -8.64 -4.94 -1.83
C VAL A 16 -7.12 -4.74 -1.87
N GLY A 17 -6.59 -3.87 -1.01
CA GLY A 17 -5.17 -3.54 -0.95
C GLY A 17 -4.29 -4.65 -0.40
N THR A 18 -4.76 -5.41 0.58
CA THR A 18 -4.02 -6.56 1.09
C THR A 18 -4.06 -7.71 0.09
N LEU A 19 -5.19 -7.90 -0.61
CA LEU A 19 -5.37 -8.99 -1.55
C LEU A 19 -4.58 -8.76 -2.84
N ALA A 20 -4.57 -7.53 -3.36
CA ALA A 20 -4.10 -7.20 -4.71
C ALA A 20 -3.21 -5.95 -4.78
N GLY A 21 -2.85 -5.33 -3.66
CA GLY A 21 -1.91 -4.20 -3.63
C GLY A 21 -2.47 -2.83 -4.05
N GLY A 22 -3.75 -2.74 -4.42
CA GLY A 22 -4.37 -1.55 -5.00
C GLY A 22 -5.16 -0.64 -4.04
N GLY A 23 -5.16 -0.93 -2.74
CA GLY A 23 -6.06 -0.27 -1.78
C GLY A 23 -5.89 1.25 -1.69
N GLY A 24 -4.66 1.75 -1.78
CA GLY A 24 -4.37 3.18 -1.79
C GLY A 24 -4.91 3.91 -3.03
N LEU A 25 -5.03 3.22 -4.18
CA LEU A 25 -5.62 3.78 -5.40
C LEU A 25 -7.12 4.00 -5.27
N ILE A 26 -7.79 3.29 -4.36
CA ILE A 26 -9.19 3.55 -4.00
C ILE A 26 -9.26 4.60 -2.88
N SER A 27 -8.48 4.40 -1.82
CA SER A 27 -8.62 5.20 -0.60
C SER A 27 -8.33 6.67 -0.83
N MET A 28 -7.31 7.01 -1.64
CA MET A 28 -6.94 8.41 -1.84
C MET A 28 -8.01 9.21 -2.58
N PRO A 29 -8.49 8.79 -3.77
CA PRO A 29 -9.59 9.50 -4.43
C PRO A 29 -10.83 9.65 -3.56
N VAL A 30 -11.22 8.57 -2.85
CA VAL A 30 -12.42 8.62 -1.99
C VAL A 30 -12.26 9.66 -0.88
N LEU A 31 -11.13 9.69 -0.17
CA LEU A 31 -10.91 10.67 0.89
C LEU A 31 -10.87 12.11 0.34
N LEU A 32 -10.24 12.33 -0.81
CA LEU A 32 -10.20 13.64 -1.46
C LEU A 32 -11.60 14.10 -1.89
N THR A 33 -12.43 13.22 -2.44
CA THR A 33 -13.82 13.55 -2.82
C THR A 33 -14.73 13.83 -1.62
N LEU A 34 -14.35 13.37 -0.43
CA LEU A 34 -15.02 13.71 0.83
C LEU A 34 -14.53 15.06 1.40
N GLY A 35 -13.71 15.80 0.65
CA GLY A 35 -13.17 17.10 1.04
C GLY A 35 -12.04 17.02 2.07
N VAL A 36 -11.43 15.85 2.28
CA VAL A 36 -10.30 15.70 3.21
C VAL A 36 -9.04 16.31 2.56
N PRO A 37 -8.35 17.26 3.23
CA PRO A 37 -7.09 17.81 2.76
C PRO A 37 -6.05 16.73 2.43
N ILE A 38 -5.27 16.90 1.36
CA ILE A 38 -4.37 15.85 0.84
C ILE A 38 -3.39 15.32 1.90
N HIS A 39 -2.78 16.20 2.71
CA HIS A 39 -1.85 15.79 3.75
C HIS A 39 -2.55 14.99 4.87
N GLN A 40 -3.80 15.34 5.20
CA GLN A 40 -4.60 14.62 6.19
C GLN A 40 -5.08 13.26 5.66
N ALA A 41 -5.41 13.18 4.37
CA ALA A 41 -5.77 11.92 3.71
C ALA A 41 -4.57 10.97 3.68
N ILE A 42 -3.39 11.47 3.29
CA ILE A 42 -2.14 10.69 3.27
C ILE A 42 -1.77 10.23 4.67
N SER A 43 -1.71 11.14 5.64
CA SER A 43 -1.33 10.81 7.02
C SER A 43 -2.28 9.78 7.64
N SER A 44 -3.60 9.94 7.48
CA SER A 44 -4.61 8.99 7.96
C SER A 44 -4.45 7.61 7.32
N ALA A 45 -4.16 7.55 6.02
CA ALA A 45 -3.89 6.29 5.34
C ALA A 45 -2.58 5.63 5.81
N LYS A 46 -1.52 6.40 6.11
CA LYS A 46 -0.27 5.86 6.69
C LYS A 46 -0.48 5.29 8.08
N PHE A 47 -1.24 5.98 8.93
CA PHE A 47 -1.62 5.46 10.24
C PHE A 47 -2.39 4.14 10.12
N SER A 48 -3.43 4.15 9.29
CA SER A 48 -4.27 2.97 9.02
C SER A 48 -3.48 1.79 8.44
N ASN A 49 -2.60 2.05 7.47
CA ASN A 49 -1.75 1.04 6.85
C ASN A 49 -0.70 0.51 7.82
N THR A 50 -0.14 1.32 8.72
CA THR A 50 0.77 0.84 9.76
C THR A 50 0.10 -0.25 10.60
N ILE A 51 -1.09 0.02 11.12
CA ILE A 51 -1.83 -0.91 11.99
C ILE A 51 -2.27 -2.17 11.23
N SER A 52 -2.92 -1.99 10.07
CA SER A 52 -3.43 -3.12 9.29
C SER A 52 -2.30 -3.99 8.73
N SER A 53 -1.17 -3.39 8.34
CA SER A 53 -0.03 -4.12 7.75
C SER A 53 0.72 -4.91 8.78
N PHE A 54 0.93 -4.35 9.96
CA PHE A 54 1.50 -5.09 11.09
C PHE A 54 0.65 -6.33 11.40
N SER A 55 -0.66 -6.14 11.55
CA SER A 55 -1.60 -7.21 11.92
C SER A 55 -1.62 -8.35 10.89
N SER A 56 -1.75 -8.02 9.60
CA SER A 56 -1.79 -9.02 8.52
C SER A 56 -0.42 -9.67 8.28
N PHE A 57 0.67 -8.91 8.39
CA PHE A 57 2.02 -9.46 8.34
C PHE A 57 2.25 -10.47 9.46
N PHE A 58 1.83 -10.17 10.70
CA PHE A 58 2.03 -11.09 11.84
C PHE A 58 1.39 -12.46 11.60
N VAL A 59 0.19 -12.49 11.02
CA VAL A 59 -0.49 -13.74 10.66
C VAL A 59 0.27 -14.48 9.56
N LEU A 60 0.70 -13.77 8.50
CA LEU A 60 1.43 -14.38 7.39
C LEU A 60 2.83 -14.87 7.82
N PHE A 61 3.52 -14.13 8.67
CA PHE A 61 4.85 -14.48 9.19
C PHE A 61 4.83 -15.79 9.98
N ARG A 62 3.77 -16.04 10.75
CA ARG A 62 3.61 -17.30 11.49
C ARG A 62 3.36 -18.51 10.60
N GLN A 63 2.90 -18.30 9.37
CA GLN A 63 2.47 -19.38 8.48
C GLN A 63 3.43 -19.61 7.31
N GLN A 64 4.20 -18.59 6.93
CA GLN A 64 5.15 -18.65 5.83
C GLN A 64 6.56 -18.80 6.39
N ASN A 65 7.41 -19.56 5.70
CA ASN A 65 8.79 -19.81 6.13
C ASN A 65 9.72 -18.62 5.79
N ILE A 66 9.42 -17.44 6.35
CA ILE A 66 10.15 -16.20 6.09
C ILE A 66 11.37 -16.12 7.01
N ARG A 67 12.55 -15.95 6.41
CA ARG A 67 13.81 -15.84 7.16
C ARG A 67 13.90 -14.50 7.87
N GLY A 68 14.03 -14.51 9.21
CA GLY A 68 14.16 -13.29 10.02
C GLY A 68 15.31 -12.37 9.58
N LYS A 69 16.43 -12.93 9.09
CA LYS A 69 17.57 -12.15 8.56
C LYS A 69 17.17 -11.26 7.37
N GLN A 70 16.25 -11.71 6.52
CA GLN A 70 15.76 -10.93 5.39
C GLN A 70 14.93 -9.72 5.87
N LEU A 71 14.12 -9.90 6.92
CA LEU A 71 13.34 -8.82 7.53
C LEU A 71 14.28 -7.74 8.10
N LEU A 72 15.32 -8.14 8.84
CA LEU A 72 16.29 -7.20 9.41
C LEU A 72 16.98 -6.31 8.36
N LEU A 73 17.23 -6.83 7.16
CA LEU A 73 17.81 -6.05 6.05
C LEU A 73 16.78 -5.08 5.42
N ILE A 74 15.50 -5.46 5.41
CA ILE A 74 14.43 -4.63 4.83
C ILE A 74 14.06 -3.45 5.75
N ILE A 75 14.22 -3.60 7.08
CA ILE A 75 13.87 -2.55 8.06
C ILE A 75 14.53 -1.20 7.76
N PRO A 76 15.87 -1.06 7.73
CA PRO A 76 16.51 0.25 7.54
C PRO A 76 16.18 0.86 6.18
N ILE A 77 16.04 0.04 5.14
CA ILE A 77 15.66 0.46 3.78
C ILE A 77 14.26 1.06 3.77
N SER A 78 13.31 0.34 4.37
CA SER A 78 11.89 0.71 4.35
C SER A 78 11.61 1.88 5.27
N LEU A 79 12.24 1.89 6.44
CA LEU A 79 12.09 2.95 7.42
C LEU A 79 12.72 4.25 6.90
N GLY A 80 13.95 4.17 6.39
CA GLY A 80 14.63 5.31 5.78
C GLY A 80 13.87 5.84 4.56
N GLY A 81 13.41 4.97 3.66
CA GLY A 81 12.60 5.39 2.52
C GLY A 81 11.26 6.01 2.94
N GLY A 82 10.53 5.37 3.85
CA GLY A 82 9.25 5.89 4.34
C GLY A 82 9.38 7.24 5.04
N ALA A 83 10.36 7.39 5.93
CA ALA A 83 10.60 8.63 6.65
C ALA A 83 11.06 9.76 5.73
N THR A 84 11.96 9.49 4.79
CA THR A 84 12.41 10.49 3.80
C THR A 84 11.28 10.92 2.88
N GLY A 85 10.48 9.98 2.36
CA GLY A 85 9.32 10.30 1.56
C GLY A 85 8.27 11.11 2.33
N GLY A 86 7.97 10.73 3.57
CA GLY A 86 7.06 11.47 4.44
C GLY A 86 7.56 12.88 4.73
N ALA A 87 8.86 13.04 5.03
CA ALA A 87 9.46 14.33 5.29
C ALA A 87 9.41 15.25 4.05
N ILE A 88 9.74 14.72 2.87
CA ILE A 88 9.64 15.48 1.61
C ILE A 88 8.19 15.95 1.41
N ALA A 89 7.22 15.05 1.55
CA ALA A 89 5.82 15.38 1.33
C ALA A 89 5.28 16.38 2.37
N SER A 90 5.70 16.31 3.63
CA SER A 90 5.34 17.28 4.67
C SER A 90 5.84 18.70 4.40
N LEU A 91 6.90 18.87 3.60
CA LEU A 91 7.47 20.18 3.25
C LEU A 91 6.78 20.83 2.04
N LEU A 92 6.00 20.05 1.28
CA LEU A 92 5.31 20.55 0.10
C LEU A 92 4.02 21.26 0.50
N SER A 93 3.66 22.31 -0.24
CA SER A 93 2.36 22.95 -0.07
C SER A 93 1.23 22.05 -0.54
N GLU A 94 0.03 22.25 0.01
CA GLU A 94 -1.15 21.44 -0.28
C GLU A 94 -1.46 21.37 -1.78
N ARG A 95 -1.36 22.50 -2.47
CA ARG A 95 -1.57 22.59 -3.93
C ARG A 95 -0.53 21.77 -4.70
N THR A 96 0.75 21.91 -4.36
CA THR A 96 1.84 21.18 -5.02
C THR A 96 1.72 19.69 -4.77
N MET A 97 1.41 19.30 -3.53
CA MET A 97 1.24 17.90 -3.17
C MET A 97 0.03 17.28 -3.87
N THR A 98 -1.06 18.03 -4.06
CA THR A 98 -2.23 17.56 -4.81
C THR A 98 -1.88 17.28 -6.28
N ILE A 99 -1.13 18.18 -6.94
CA ILE A 99 -0.68 17.98 -8.32
C ILE A 99 0.23 16.76 -8.43
N ILE A 100 1.20 16.64 -7.51
CA ILE A 100 2.12 15.49 -7.47
C ILE A 100 1.35 14.20 -7.21
N ALA A 101 0.40 14.20 -6.28
CA ALA A 101 -0.45 13.06 -5.97
C ALA A 101 -1.20 12.57 -7.21
N VAL A 102 -1.83 13.47 -7.98
CA VAL A 102 -2.53 13.11 -9.22
C VAL A 102 -1.56 12.51 -10.24
N MET A 103 -0.40 13.13 -10.45
CA MET A 103 0.63 12.63 -11.38
C MET A 103 1.16 11.26 -10.97
N LEU A 104 1.44 11.07 -9.67
CA LEU A 104 1.89 9.80 -9.12
C LEU A 104 0.82 8.72 -9.17
N LEU A 105 -0.46 9.09 -9.05
CA LEU A 105 -1.59 8.18 -9.18
C LEU A 105 -1.73 7.71 -10.64
N LEU A 106 -1.61 8.62 -11.61
CA LEU A 106 -1.57 8.28 -13.04
C LEU A 106 -0.36 7.41 -13.39
N PHE A 107 0.80 7.72 -12.84
CA PHE A 107 2.01 6.93 -13.05
C PHE A 107 1.87 5.51 -12.47
N ALA A 108 1.36 5.38 -11.23
CA ALA A 108 1.08 4.08 -10.63
C ALA A 108 0.10 3.26 -11.47
N LEU A 109 -0.92 3.93 -12.04
CA LEU A 109 -1.89 3.34 -12.94
C LEU A 109 -1.26 2.82 -14.23
N CYS A 110 -0.45 3.64 -14.88
CA CYS A 110 0.28 3.32 -16.11
C CYS A 110 1.21 2.11 -15.86
N LEU A 111 1.96 2.13 -14.76
CA LEU A 111 2.77 0.99 -14.37
C LEU A 111 1.93 -0.27 -14.15
N GLN A 112 0.72 -0.18 -13.63
CA GLN A 112 -0.16 -1.36 -13.49
C GLN A 112 -0.64 -1.91 -14.84
N LEU A 113 -0.90 -1.04 -15.83
CA LEU A 113 -1.38 -1.40 -17.16
C LEU A 113 -0.32 -2.08 -18.04
N PHE A 114 0.90 -1.56 -18.06
CA PHE A 114 1.94 -2.02 -19.00
C PHE A 114 2.81 -3.18 -18.48
N LYS A 115 2.47 -3.77 -17.33
CA LYS A 115 3.28 -4.84 -16.72
C LYS A 115 3.11 -6.18 -17.46
N LYS A 116 4.24 -6.70 -17.97
CA LYS A 116 4.34 -8.09 -18.44
C LYS A 116 4.28 -9.07 -17.26
N LYS A 117 3.61 -10.20 -17.49
CA LYS A 117 3.40 -11.30 -16.53
C LYS A 117 4.74 -11.73 -15.90
N PRO A 118 4.94 -11.62 -14.58
CA PRO A 118 6.08 -12.24 -13.93
C PRO A 118 5.91 -13.76 -14.02
N LYS A 119 6.88 -14.45 -14.63
CA LYS A 119 7.01 -15.90 -14.47
C LYS A 119 7.44 -16.13 -13.03
N SER A 120 6.56 -16.70 -12.22
CA SER A 120 6.91 -17.16 -10.88
C SER A 120 7.92 -18.28 -11.04
N ALA A 121 9.18 -18.00 -10.73
CA ALA A 121 10.16 -19.06 -10.51
C ALA A 121 9.87 -19.68 -9.14
N ALA A 122 9.93 -21.01 -9.06
CA ALA A 122 9.86 -21.70 -7.79
C ALA A 122 11.13 -21.41 -6.98
N THR A 123 10.95 -21.02 -5.72
CA THR A 123 11.96 -21.06 -4.64
C THR A 123 13.24 -20.26 -4.89
N ALA A 124 13.16 -18.92 -4.82
CA ALA A 124 14.34 -18.11 -4.53
C ALA A 124 14.53 -17.92 -3.01
N PRO A 125 15.64 -18.38 -2.40
CA PRO A 125 15.83 -18.39 -0.95
C PRO A 125 16.27 -17.04 -0.34
N ALA A 126 16.58 -16.02 -1.15
CA ALA A 126 17.01 -14.70 -0.70
C ALA A 126 16.80 -13.62 -1.77
N LEU A 127 16.53 -12.37 -1.37
CA LEU A 127 16.48 -11.25 -2.31
C LEU A 127 17.86 -10.98 -2.93
N PRO A 128 17.97 -10.89 -4.25
CA PRO A 128 19.19 -10.42 -4.89
C PRO A 128 19.49 -8.97 -4.49
N LYS A 129 20.77 -8.64 -4.25
CA LYS A 129 21.18 -7.30 -3.77
C LYS A 129 20.71 -6.14 -4.66
N ILE A 130 20.51 -6.40 -5.96
CA ILE A 130 20.03 -5.41 -6.93
C ILE A 130 18.60 -4.91 -6.65
N PHE A 131 17.81 -5.62 -5.84
CA PHE A 131 16.47 -5.20 -5.46
C PHE A 131 16.45 -4.15 -4.35
N TYR A 132 17.50 -4.03 -3.52
CA TYR A 132 17.48 -3.11 -2.37
C TYR A 132 17.28 -1.63 -2.75
N PRO A 133 17.95 -1.09 -3.79
CA PRO A 133 17.67 0.29 -4.25
C PRO A 133 16.24 0.48 -4.75
N ILE A 134 15.67 -0.54 -5.42
CA ILE A 134 14.28 -0.51 -5.89
C ILE A 134 13.32 -0.49 -4.70
N LEU A 135 13.56 -1.33 -3.69
CA LEU A 135 12.77 -1.35 -2.46
C LEU A 135 12.85 -0.03 -1.70
N TYR A 136 14.02 0.61 -1.67
CA TYR A 136 14.17 1.96 -1.11
C TYR A 136 13.30 2.96 -1.87
N GLY A 137 13.42 3.03 -3.19
CA GLY A 137 12.63 3.94 -4.03
C GLY A 137 11.12 3.73 -3.89
N ILE A 138 10.66 2.49 -3.82
CA ILE A 138 9.25 2.18 -3.54
C ILE A 138 8.83 2.65 -2.15
N SER A 139 9.73 2.60 -1.16
CA SER A 139 9.45 3.06 0.21
C SER A 139 9.44 4.60 0.33
N VAL A 140 10.28 5.30 -0.45
CA VAL A 140 10.21 6.77 -0.60
C VAL A 140 8.88 7.17 -1.24
N TYR A 141 8.53 6.51 -2.35
CA TYR A 141 7.23 6.68 -2.99
C TYR A 141 6.07 6.40 -2.04
N ASP A 142 6.20 5.33 -1.23
CA ASP A 142 5.23 5.02 -0.20
C ASP A 142 5.09 6.20 0.75
N GLY A 143 6.19 6.62 1.37
CA GLY A 143 6.17 7.66 2.38
C GLY A 143 5.61 8.98 1.88
N MET A 144 5.91 9.34 0.63
CA MET A 144 5.34 10.54 0.02
C MET A 144 3.83 10.43 -0.18
N PHE A 145 3.38 9.35 -0.83
CA PHE A 145 2.01 9.23 -1.33
C PHE A 145 1.39 7.86 -1.02
N GLY A 146 1.93 6.77 -1.58
CA GLY A 146 1.51 5.39 -1.26
C GLY A 146 0.62 4.62 -2.25
N PRO A 147 -0.35 5.20 -2.97
CA PRO A 147 -1.20 4.45 -3.89
C PRO A 147 -0.45 3.55 -4.88
N GLY A 148 -0.78 2.26 -4.93
CA GLY A 148 -0.12 1.30 -5.83
C GLY A 148 1.24 0.79 -5.37
N GLN A 149 1.78 1.26 -4.24
CA GLN A 149 3.03 0.76 -3.66
C GLN A 149 2.99 -0.74 -3.36
N ALA A 150 1.92 -1.24 -2.72
CA ALA A 150 1.82 -2.64 -2.37
C ALA A 150 1.78 -3.53 -3.63
N THR A 151 1.18 -3.06 -4.71
CA THR A 151 1.29 -3.71 -6.02
C THR A 151 2.75 -3.72 -6.49
N MET A 152 3.46 -2.59 -6.48
CA MET A 152 4.87 -2.52 -6.90
C MET A 152 5.76 -3.51 -6.12
N LEU A 153 5.59 -3.59 -4.80
CA LEU A 153 6.29 -4.56 -3.94
C LEU A 153 5.94 -5.99 -4.26
N MET A 154 4.65 -6.30 -4.37
CA MET A 154 4.19 -7.66 -4.72
C MET A 154 4.85 -8.11 -6.03
N TYR A 155 4.88 -7.25 -7.05
CA TYR A 155 5.57 -7.56 -8.31
C TYR A 155 7.08 -7.71 -8.16
N ALA A 156 7.73 -6.85 -7.38
CA ALA A 156 9.17 -6.95 -7.12
C ALA A 156 9.52 -8.31 -6.47
N TYR A 157 8.73 -8.72 -5.48
CA TYR A 157 8.91 -9.98 -4.77
C TYR A 157 8.55 -11.22 -5.62
N LEU A 158 7.47 -11.17 -6.40
CA LEU A 158 7.13 -12.23 -7.34
C LEU A 158 8.21 -12.39 -8.44
N ARG A 159 8.77 -11.28 -8.94
CA ARG A 159 9.87 -11.30 -9.92
C ARG A 159 11.18 -11.80 -9.30
N ALA A 160 11.37 -11.62 -8.01
CA ALA A 160 12.48 -12.21 -7.27
C ALA A 160 12.33 -13.73 -7.08
N GLY A 161 11.24 -14.36 -7.53
CA GLY A 161 11.04 -15.82 -7.47
C GLY A 161 10.33 -16.32 -6.21
N MET A 162 9.59 -15.44 -5.53
CA MET A 162 8.77 -15.84 -4.39
C MET A 162 7.37 -16.28 -4.80
N ASP A 163 6.78 -17.17 -4.00
CA ASP A 163 5.36 -17.47 -4.11
C ASP A 163 4.50 -16.27 -3.68
N TYR A 164 3.20 -16.36 -3.94
CA TYR A 164 2.28 -15.24 -3.71
C TYR A 164 2.12 -14.89 -2.23
N LEU A 165 2.06 -15.88 -1.34
CA LEU A 165 1.85 -15.64 0.09
C LEU A 165 3.11 -15.09 0.74
N SER A 166 4.30 -15.58 0.35
CA SER A 166 5.58 -15.00 0.77
C SER A 166 5.77 -13.57 0.28
N ALA A 167 5.44 -13.29 -1.00
CA ALA A 167 5.48 -11.95 -1.56
C ALA A 167 4.49 -11.01 -0.86
N MET A 168 3.28 -11.50 -0.55
CA MET A 168 2.29 -10.76 0.22
C MET A 168 2.82 -10.42 1.62
N ALA A 169 3.40 -11.40 2.31
CA ALA A 169 3.93 -11.21 3.65
C ALA A 169 5.03 -10.14 3.70
N LEU A 170 6.01 -10.21 2.80
CA LEU A 170 7.08 -9.21 2.73
C LEU A 170 6.56 -7.85 2.29
N THR A 171 5.58 -7.80 1.39
CA THR A 171 4.88 -6.56 1.03
C THR A 171 4.25 -5.91 2.25
N ARG A 172 3.51 -6.68 3.07
CA ARG A 172 2.88 -6.16 4.30
C ARG A 172 3.91 -5.76 5.34
N PHE A 173 4.99 -6.52 5.50
CA PHE A 173 6.09 -6.14 6.39
C PHE A 173 6.70 -4.81 5.98
N GLN A 174 7.08 -4.67 4.71
CA GLN A 174 7.70 -3.46 4.21
C GLN A 174 6.74 -2.27 4.29
N THR A 175 5.47 -2.46 3.95
CA THR A 175 4.42 -1.43 4.09
C THR A 175 4.25 -0.98 5.54
N PHE A 176 4.29 -1.90 6.50
CA PHE A 176 4.26 -1.56 7.91
C PHE A 176 5.42 -0.62 8.27
N ILE A 177 6.65 -0.99 7.91
CA ILE A 177 7.84 -0.21 8.28
C ILE A 177 7.88 1.14 7.54
N SER A 178 7.59 1.18 6.24
CA SER A 178 7.58 2.43 5.46
C SER A 178 6.45 3.37 5.88
N CYS A 179 5.25 2.84 6.11
CA CYS A 179 4.15 3.66 6.64
C CYS A 179 4.43 4.14 8.06
N PHE A 180 5.10 3.35 8.91
CA PHE A 180 5.51 3.79 10.24
C PHE A 180 6.49 4.97 10.17
N GLY A 181 7.52 4.87 9.31
CA GLY A 181 8.46 5.96 9.08
C GLY A 181 7.79 7.23 8.56
N ALA A 182 6.89 7.08 7.57
CA ALA A 182 6.14 8.20 7.02
C ALA A 182 5.18 8.83 8.05
N MET A 183 4.46 7.98 8.79
CA MET A 183 3.55 8.38 9.85
C MET A 183 4.29 9.21 10.91
N ALA A 184 5.51 8.84 11.29
CA ALA A 184 6.32 9.63 12.21
C ALA A 184 6.61 11.04 11.65
N SER A 185 6.98 11.15 10.37
CA SER A 185 7.21 12.45 9.72
C SER A 185 5.92 13.31 9.66
N TYR A 186 4.78 12.72 9.27
CA TYR A 186 3.50 13.43 9.23
C TYR A 186 2.98 13.83 10.62
N LEU A 187 3.22 12.99 11.63
CA LEU A 187 2.84 13.26 13.01
C LEU A 187 3.66 14.41 13.58
N TYR A 188 4.97 14.44 13.32
CA TYR A 188 5.84 15.54 13.72
C TYR A 188 5.42 16.88 13.08
N SER A 189 4.93 16.86 11.84
CA SER A 189 4.41 18.04 11.15
C SER A 189 3.00 18.48 11.58
N GLY A 190 2.33 17.75 12.48
CA GLY A 190 0.97 18.09 12.93
C GLY A 190 -0.11 17.91 11.85
N LEU A 191 0.16 17.17 10.78
CA LEU A 191 -0.73 16.98 9.62
C LEU A 191 -1.69 15.78 9.78
N MET A 192 -1.72 15.15 10.95
CA MET A 192 -2.54 13.98 11.24
C MET A 192 -3.94 14.38 11.71
N ASN A 193 -4.97 13.88 11.03
CA ASN A 193 -6.35 14.07 11.45
C ASN A 193 -6.83 12.91 12.33
N TRP A 194 -6.91 13.18 13.64
CA TRP A 194 -7.35 12.21 14.65
C TRP A 194 -8.85 11.87 14.59
N HIS A 195 -9.66 12.64 13.86
CA HIS A 195 -11.06 12.30 13.61
C HIS A 195 -11.22 11.25 12.51
N ILE A 196 -10.25 11.07 11.61
CA ILE A 196 -10.36 10.13 10.48
C ILE A 196 -9.51 8.89 10.73
N ALA A 197 -8.26 9.08 11.17
CA ALA A 197 -7.25 8.03 11.23
C ALA A 197 -7.66 6.78 12.04
N PRO A 198 -8.27 6.89 13.25
CA PRO A 198 -8.66 5.72 14.03
C PRO A 198 -9.77 4.89 13.38
N PHE A 199 -10.79 5.54 12.81
CA PHE A 199 -11.93 4.85 12.17
C PHE A 199 -11.50 4.16 10.87
N LEU A 200 -10.66 4.83 10.08
CA LEU A 200 -10.05 4.24 8.90
C LEU A 200 -9.18 3.03 9.27
N ALA A 201 -8.40 3.13 10.36
CA ALA A 201 -7.57 2.05 10.87
C ALA A 201 -8.38 0.84 11.36
N MET A 202 -9.49 1.06 12.07
CA MET A 202 -10.37 -0.03 12.51
C MET A 202 -10.94 -0.81 11.34
N GLY A 203 -11.50 -0.11 10.35
CA GLY A 203 -11.98 -0.74 9.12
C GLY A 203 -10.86 -1.51 8.40
N SER A 204 -9.70 -0.87 8.27
CA SER A 204 -8.56 -1.44 7.55
C SER A 204 -7.95 -2.66 8.23
N LEU A 205 -7.95 -2.69 9.56
CA LEU A 205 -7.53 -3.83 10.36
C LEU A 205 -8.41 -5.05 10.04
N ILE A 206 -9.73 -4.87 10.07
CA ILE A 206 -10.69 -5.95 9.77
C ILE A 206 -10.56 -6.37 8.32
N GLY A 207 -10.51 -5.42 7.38
CA GLY A 207 -10.38 -5.69 5.94
C GLY A 207 -9.11 -6.47 5.60
N ALA A 208 -7.97 -6.08 6.16
CA ALA A 208 -6.70 -6.80 5.97
C ALA A 208 -6.76 -8.24 6.51
N GLN A 209 -7.34 -8.42 7.69
CA GLN A 209 -7.47 -9.72 8.34
C GLN A 209 -8.40 -10.65 7.55
N VAL A 210 -9.52 -10.15 7.03
CA VAL A 210 -10.41 -10.93 6.16
C VAL A 210 -9.71 -11.27 4.85
N SER A 211 -9.00 -10.31 4.24
CA SER A 211 -8.24 -10.53 3.01
C SER A 211 -7.18 -11.63 3.14
N VAL A 212 -6.42 -11.66 4.24
CA VAL A 212 -5.40 -12.69 4.47
C VAL A 212 -6.04 -14.09 4.55
N ARG A 213 -7.16 -14.23 5.28
CA ARG A 213 -7.88 -15.50 5.38
C ARG A 213 -8.45 -15.98 4.05
N VAL A 214 -8.97 -15.04 3.24
CA VAL A 214 -9.44 -15.35 1.88
C VAL A 214 -8.27 -15.77 1.00
N ALA A 215 -7.15 -15.06 1.06
CA ALA A 215 -5.99 -15.35 0.23
C ALA A 215 -5.41 -16.75 0.48
N GLN A 216 -5.43 -17.23 1.73
CA GLN A 216 -4.95 -18.55 2.11
C GLN A 216 -5.79 -19.71 1.56
N LYS A 217 -7.08 -19.47 1.29
CA LYS A 217 -8.00 -20.50 0.76
C LYS A 217 -7.97 -20.61 -0.76
N LEU A 218 -7.30 -19.68 -1.44
CA LEU A 218 -7.29 -19.59 -2.89
C LEU A 218 -6.04 -20.24 -3.49
N LYS A 219 -6.20 -20.86 -4.66
CA LYS A 219 -5.09 -21.39 -5.44
C LYS A 219 -4.22 -20.25 -5.96
N GLN A 220 -2.93 -20.49 -6.17
CA GLN A 220 -1.99 -19.48 -6.68
C GLN A 220 -2.45 -18.81 -7.98
N ASN A 221 -3.11 -19.54 -8.88
CA ASN A 221 -3.68 -18.98 -10.11
C ASN A 221 -4.89 -18.08 -9.86
N GLN A 222 -5.73 -18.40 -8.86
CA GLN A 222 -6.87 -17.56 -8.48
C GLN A 222 -6.39 -16.26 -7.84
N LEU A 223 -5.38 -16.33 -6.97
CA LEU A 223 -4.74 -15.16 -6.37
C LEU A 223 -4.16 -14.22 -7.43
N ARG A 224 -3.44 -14.80 -8.40
CA ARG A 224 -2.99 -14.05 -9.58
C ARG A 224 -4.18 -13.44 -10.32
N LEU A 225 -5.21 -14.20 -10.66
CA LEU A 225 -6.36 -13.67 -11.42
C LEU A 225 -7.02 -12.50 -10.69
N ILE A 226 -7.27 -12.63 -9.39
CA ILE A 226 -7.86 -11.58 -8.56
C ILE A 226 -7.00 -10.31 -8.57
N LEU A 227 -5.68 -10.44 -8.42
CA LEU A 227 -4.75 -9.32 -8.55
C LEU A 227 -4.96 -8.57 -9.88
N HIS A 228 -5.11 -9.29 -11.01
CA HIS A 228 -5.34 -8.68 -12.32
C HIS A 228 -6.73 -8.03 -12.42
N THR A 229 -7.79 -8.73 -12.00
CA THR A 229 -9.18 -8.22 -12.10
C THR A 229 -9.37 -6.97 -11.25
N ILE A 230 -8.84 -6.96 -10.02
CA ILE A 230 -8.89 -5.80 -9.15
C ILE A 230 -8.09 -4.66 -9.76
N THR A 231 -6.87 -4.94 -10.23
CA THR A 231 -6.05 -3.94 -10.93
C THR A 231 -6.83 -3.30 -12.07
N PHE A 232 -7.48 -4.12 -12.90
CA PHE A 232 -8.29 -3.65 -14.03
C PHE A 232 -9.50 -2.80 -13.58
N LEU A 233 -10.26 -3.26 -12.58
CA LEU A 233 -11.40 -2.52 -12.04
C LEU A 233 -10.98 -1.15 -11.48
N LEU A 234 -9.82 -1.08 -10.80
CA LEU A 234 -9.26 0.17 -10.31
C LEU A 234 -8.96 1.15 -11.44
N ILE A 235 -8.42 0.64 -12.55
CA ILE A 235 -8.14 1.45 -13.73
C ILE A 235 -9.41 2.01 -14.32
N VAL A 236 -10.43 1.17 -14.49
CA VAL A 236 -11.73 1.60 -15.02
C VAL A 236 -12.37 2.65 -14.10
N GLN A 237 -12.38 2.42 -12.79
CA GLN A 237 -12.94 3.36 -11.81
C GLN A 237 -12.22 4.72 -11.86
N LEU A 238 -10.88 4.72 -11.93
CA LEU A 238 -10.09 5.94 -11.95
C LEU A 238 -10.29 6.74 -13.25
N LEU A 239 -10.34 6.05 -14.40
CA LEU A 239 -10.67 6.67 -15.67
C LEU A 239 -12.08 7.29 -15.64
N PHE A 240 -13.05 6.58 -15.05
CA PHE A 240 -14.40 7.10 -14.89
C PHE A 240 -14.42 8.34 -13.97
N GLY A 241 -13.67 8.32 -12.87
CA GLY A 241 -13.54 9.47 -11.95
C GLY A 241 -12.91 10.70 -12.61
N LEU A 242 -11.88 10.52 -13.45
CA LEU A 242 -11.24 11.59 -14.21
C LEU A 242 -12.18 12.21 -15.25
N VAL A 243 -12.98 11.39 -15.95
CA VAL A 243 -13.95 11.85 -16.96
C VAL A 243 -15.18 12.50 -16.31
N SER A 244 -15.56 12.06 -15.10
CA SER A 244 -16.77 12.54 -14.42
C SER A 244 -16.64 13.91 -13.74
N GLY A 245 -15.46 14.55 -13.77
CA GLY A 245 -15.28 15.95 -13.36
C GLY A 245 -15.68 16.30 -11.92
N ARG A 246 -15.75 15.33 -11.00
CA ARG A 246 -16.00 15.61 -9.58
C ARG A 246 -14.70 16.09 -8.93
N HIS A 247 -14.45 17.40 -9.06
CA HIS A 247 -13.57 18.17 -8.18
C HIS A 247 -14.23 18.40 -6.83
#